data_AF-A0A0Y9V4K9-F1
#
_entry.id   AF-A0A0Y9V4K9-F1
#
_cell.length_a   1.000
_cell.length_b   1.000
_cell.length_c   1.000
_cell.angle_alpha   90.00
_cell.angle_beta   90.00
_cell.angle_gamma   90.00
#
_symmetry.space_group_name_H-M   'P 1'
#
loop_
_entity.id
_entity.type
_entity.pdbx_description
1 polymer ?
#
loop_
_entity_poly.entity_id
_entity_poly.type
_entity_poly.pdbx_seq_one_letter_code
_entity_poly.pdbx_strand_id
1 'polypeptide(L)'
;MDKKVCGILLSINNSFSKNFDEKRGYQIIINKTILNNYCTSNKCDNDLEKISAGCLYLLDAFFMNSDLFKSVAKSNIDIVEYIIIWLSYMLSLKKQVGNKTNLQYFYDIYIKNHEKYTNSITGVDAYYNSYKDLIDQKKNLISMDMSIISKLYDVFIKLCMMHIEFDENGPNCNKYLENAKRFVEKYDELNKDPRITENSPYYKLLSTLSNDYDNFKKKCSDSKCFNSSSFPTIEKAPNSVESIKQFSEQPSAQGSAHSSGQISEQNGQSSELISAQASEVTSSNSSIENKLFTVLSVFGAIAFLLGISYKYSLFGFRKRAQKQYLREKIKNIKKRMNH
;
A
#
# COMPACT_ATOMS: atom_id res chain seq x y z
N MET A 1 3.04 -5.84 7.70
CA MET A 1 1.60 -5.70 7.38
C MET A 1 0.76 -6.47 8.40
N ASP A 2 -0.48 -6.05 8.67
CA ASP A 2 -1.42 -6.78 9.53
C ASP A 2 -2.89 -6.72 9.06
N LYS A 3 -3.75 -7.52 9.73
CA LYS A 3 -5.19 -7.64 9.44
C LYS A 3 -5.96 -6.33 9.55
N LYS A 4 -5.63 -5.48 10.53
CA LYS A 4 -6.29 -4.19 10.76
C LYS A 4 -5.94 -3.21 9.64
N VAL A 5 -4.67 -3.14 9.26
CA VAL A 5 -4.19 -2.28 8.16
C VAL A 5 -4.88 -2.64 6.86
N CYS A 6 -4.89 -3.93 6.52
CA CYS A 6 -5.55 -4.42 5.32
C CYS A 6 -7.06 -4.20 5.34
N GLY A 7 -7.72 -4.37 6.49
CA GLY A 7 -9.15 -4.12 6.63
C GLY A 7 -9.51 -2.66 6.34
N ILE A 8 -8.72 -1.71 6.82
CA ILE A 8 -8.92 -0.28 6.56
C ILE A 8 -8.69 0.05 5.07
N LEU A 9 -7.61 -0.45 4.47
CA LEU A 9 -7.28 -0.19 3.05
C LEU A 9 -8.32 -0.79 2.09
N LEU A 10 -8.72 -2.04 2.31
CA LEU A 10 -9.73 -2.71 1.50
C LEU A 10 -11.11 -2.05 1.65
N SER A 11 -11.46 -1.64 2.87
CA SER A 11 -12.69 -0.91 3.14
C SER A 11 -12.77 0.39 2.32
N ILE A 12 -11.69 1.18 2.32
CA ILE A 12 -11.63 2.39 1.50
C ILE A 12 -11.64 2.08 0.01
N ASN A 13 -10.92 1.07 -0.47
CA ASN A 13 -10.99 0.67 -1.87
C ASN A 13 -12.42 0.28 -2.30
N ASN A 14 -13.16 -0.44 -1.45
CA ASN A 14 -14.53 -0.88 -1.73
C ASN A 14 -15.56 0.25 -1.60
N SER A 15 -15.20 1.37 -0.98
CA SER A 15 -16.03 2.58 -0.95
C SER A 15 -16.20 3.25 -2.31
N PHE A 16 -15.32 2.98 -3.28
CA PHE A 16 -15.38 3.57 -4.61
C PHE A 16 -15.98 2.58 -5.62
N SER A 17 -17.02 3.01 -6.32
CA SER A 17 -17.47 2.31 -7.53
C SER A 17 -16.47 2.53 -8.65
N LYS A 18 -16.07 1.43 -9.28
CA LYS A 18 -15.14 1.41 -10.41
C LYS A 18 -15.87 1.21 -11.75
N ASN A 19 -17.18 1.48 -11.83
CA ASN A 19 -17.91 1.31 -13.10
C ASN A 19 -17.34 2.25 -14.18
N PHE A 20 -16.86 1.66 -15.27
CA PHE A 20 -16.11 2.31 -16.35
C PHE A 20 -16.97 2.68 -17.57
N ASP A 21 -18.24 2.99 -17.39
CA ASP A 21 -19.05 3.51 -18.50
C ASP A 21 -18.61 4.94 -18.81
N GLU A 22 -18.41 5.24 -20.10
CA GLU A 22 -17.68 6.38 -20.69
C GLU A 22 -18.01 7.81 -20.18
N LYS A 23 -19.00 7.96 -19.29
CA LYS A 23 -19.46 9.24 -18.74
C LYS A 23 -19.62 9.32 -17.22
N ARG A 24 -19.19 8.35 -16.40
CA ARG A 24 -19.32 8.50 -14.94
C ARG A 24 -18.01 8.23 -14.21
N GLY A 25 -17.46 9.31 -13.66
CA GLY A 25 -16.34 9.28 -12.73
C GLY A 25 -16.63 8.47 -11.46
N TYR A 26 -15.65 8.42 -10.56
CA TYR A 26 -15.77 7.73 -9.28
C TYR A 26 -17.03 8.13 -8.53
N GLN A 27 -17.77 7.13 -8.07
CA GLN A 27 -18.86 7.31 -7.11
C GLN A 27 -18.47 6.69 -5.78
N ILE A 28 -18.68 7.44 -4.69
CA ILE A 28 -18.55 6.89 -3.35
C ILE A 28 -19.85 6.16 -3.03
N ILE A 29 -19.80 4.82 -3.08
CA ILE A 29 -20.96 3.95 -2.88
C ILE A 29 -21.13 3.50 -1.43
N ILE A 30 -20.04 3.48 -0.66
CA ILE A 30 -20.04 3.13 0.77
C ILE A 30 -19.33 4.26 1.52
N ASN A 31 -19.76 4.56 2.75
CA ASN A 31 -19.16 5.60 3.61
C ASN A 31 -19.23 7.02 3.06
N LYS A 32 -20.15 7.31 2.14
CA LYS A 32 -20.30 8.64 1.51
C LYS A 32 -20.31 9.77 2.53
N THR A 33 -21.12 9.69 3.58
CA THR A 33 -21.20 10.72 4.62
C THR A 33 -19.88 10.91 5.37
N ILE A 34 -19.16 9.82 5.63
CA ILE A 34 -17.87 9.86 6.34
C ILE A 34 -16.80 10.50 5.45
N LEU A 35 -16.67 10.02 4.21
CA LEU A 35 -15.68 10.51 3.25
C LEU A 35 -15.94 11.96 2.85
N ASN A 36 -17.22 12.36 2.76
CA ASN A 36 -17.60 13.74 2.48
C ASN A 36 -16.99 14.74 3.49
N ASN A 37 -16.83 14.38 4.76
CA ASN A 37 -16.22 15.25 5.77
C ASN A 37 -14.74 15.58 5.47
N TYR A 38 -14.09 14.80 4.61
CA TYR A 38 -12.72 15.02 4.18
C TYR A 38 -12.61 15.92 2.94
N CYS A 39 -13.73 16.31 2.31
CA CYS A 39 -13.76 17.26 1.19
C CYS A 39 -13.81 18.73 1.66
N THR A 40 -13.34 19.70 0.86
CA THR A 40 -13.20 21.12 1.26
C THR A 40 -14.53 21.88 1.38
N SER A 41 -15.67 21.25 1.08
CA SER A 41 -17.02 21.80 1.33
C SER A 41 -18.04 20.73 1.75
N ASN A 42 -17.57 19.66 2.41
CA ASN A 42 -18.36 18.48 2.73
C ASN A 42 -19.02 17.79 1.52
N LYS A 43 -18.53 18.10 0.33
CA LYS A 43 -18.91 17.49 -0.95
C LYS A 43 -17.64 17.32 -1.77
N CYS A 44 -17.48 16.15 -2.36
CA CYS A 44 -16.40 15.84 -3.30
C CYS A 44 -17.02 15.78 -4.69
N ASP A 45 -16.88 16.86 -5.44
CA ASP A 45 -17.62 17.06 -6.68
C ASP A 45 -16.95 16.30 -7.83
N ASN A 46 -15.62 16.43 -7.96
CA ASN A 46 -14.83 15.72 -8.96
C ASN A 46 -14.17 14.44 -8.41
N ASP A 47 -13.55 13.65 -9.29
CA ASP A 47 -12.95 12.37 -8.93
C ASP A 47 -11.70 12.51 -8.07
N LEU A 48 -10.86 13.50 -8.35
CA LEU A 48 -9.63 13.73 -7.60
C LEU A 48 -9.92 14.17 -6.17
N GLU A 49 -10.97 14.96 -5.94
CA GLU A 49 -11.45 15.28 -4.60
C GLU A 49 -11.91 14.04 -3.84
N LYS A 50 -12.64 13.12 -4.50
CA LYS A 50 -13.07 11.86 -3.87
C LYS A 50 -11.86 11.01 -3.48
N ILE A 51 -10.87 10.89 -4.37
CA ILE A 51 -9.61 10.18 -4.10
C ILE A 51 -8.86 10.84 -2.93
N SER A 52 -8.79 12.19 -2.90
CA SER A 52 -8.17 12.96 -1.83
C SER A 52 -8.87 12.75 -0.48
N ALA A 53 -10.20 12.71 -0.47
CA ALA A 53 -10.95 12.37 0.73
C ALA A 53 -10.64 10.94 1.23
N GLY A 54 -10.51 9.98 0.32
CA GLY A 54 -10.07 8.62 0.65
C GLY A 54 -8.64 8.59 1.23
N CYS A 55 -7.71 9.32 0.61
CA CYS A 55 -6.32 9.43 1.09
C CYS A 55 -6.26 10.05 2.50
N LEU A 56 -6.94 11.17 2.72
CA LEU A 56 -7.04 11.80 4.04
C LEU A 56 -7.66 10.88 5.08
N TYR A 57 -8.71 10.13 4.73
CA TYR A 57 -9.28 9.15 5.65
C TYR A 57 -8.25 8.10 6.09
N LEU A 58 -7.47 7.55 5.14
CA LEU A 58 -6.43 6.58 5.45
C LEU A 58 -5.37 7.19 6.37
N LEU A 59 -4.93 8.41 6.07
CA LEU A 59 -3.97 9.14 6.90
C LEU A 59 -4.51 9.39 8.31
N ASP A 60 -5.76 9.85 8.46
CA ASP A 60 -6.40 10.02 9.77
C ASP A 60 -6.48 8.69 10.53
N ALA A 61 -6.87 7.61 9.86
CA ALA A 61 -7.04 6.30 10.48
C ALA A 61 -5.75 5.77 11.15
N PHE A 62 -4.59 6.12 10.59
CA PHE A 62 -3.29 5.66 11.07
C PHE A 62 -2.48 6.73 11.81
N PHE A 63 -2.77 8.01 11.61
CA PHE A 63 -1.89 9.12 12.03
C PHE A 63 -2.65 10.33 12.61
N MET A 64 -3.95 10.26 12.90
CA MET A 64 -4.71 11.43 13.42
C MET A 64 -4.21 11.99 14.77
N ASN A 65 -3.51 11.20 15.57
CA ASN A 65 -2.98 11.65 16.86
C ASN A 65 -1.71 10.88 17.25
N SER A 66 -1.06 11.35 18.32
CA SER A 66 0.19 10.80 18.84
C SER A 66 0.11 9.33 19.25
N ASP A 67 -1.03 8.86 19.77
CA ASP A 67 -1.20 7.46 20.17
C ASP A 67 -1.20 6.54 18.94
N LEU A 68 -1.89 6.93 17.88
CA LEU A 68 -1.89 6.20 16.60
C LEU A 68 -0.49 6.22 15.97
N PHE A 69 0.20 7.36 16.00
CA PHE A 69 1.59 7.47 15.56
C PHE A 69 2.52 6.49 16.28
N LYS A 70 2.46 6.46 17.61
CA LYS A 70 3.25 5.52 18.42
C LYS A 70 2.90 4.08 18.09
N SER A 71 1.62 3.78 17.87
CA SER A 71 1.17 2.45 17.46
C SER A 71 1.77 2.03 16.11
N VAL A 72 1.79 2.94 15.12
CA VAL A 72 2.36 2.65 13.79
C VAL A 72 3.88 2.52 13.86
N ALA A 73 4.55 3.43 14.58
CA ALA A 73 5.99 3.36 14.77
C ALA A 73 6.41 2.05 15.47
N LYS A 74 5.63 1.59 16.45
CA LYS A 74 5.89 0.33 17.16
C LYS A 74 5.66 -0.91 16.29
N SER A 75 4.74 -0.86 15.33
CA SER A 75 4.48 -2.03 14.47
C SER A 75 5.55 -2.23 13.40
N ASN A 76 6.44 -1.25 13.18
CA ASN A 76 7.47 -1.26 12.14
C ASN A 76 6.88 -1.55 10.74
N ILE A 77 5.68 -1.03 10.48
CA ILE A 77 4.96 -1.18 9.22
C ILE A 77 5.03 0.15 8.46
N ASP A 78 5.45 0.09 7.19
CA ASP A 78 5.51 1.26 6.29
C ASP A 78 4.13 1.64 5.74
N ILE A 79 3.22 2.06 6.63
CA ILE A 79 1.82 2.40 6.29
C ILE A 79 1.73 3.44 5.16
N VAL A 80 2.63 4.42 5.14
CA VAL A 80 2.67 5.47 4.11
C VAL A 80 2.89 4.86 2.73
N GLU A 81 3.72 3.82 2.61
CA GLU A 81 3.96 3.14 1.33
C GLU A 81 2.70 2.45 0.82
N TYR A 82 1.91 1.82 1.69
CA TYR A 82 0.64 1.21 1.27
C TYR A 82 -0.43 2.23 0.90
N ILE A 83 -0.48 3.37 1.61
CA ILE A 83 -1.35 4.48 1.22
C ILE A 83 -0.95 4.99 -0.17
N ILE A 84 0.35 5.09 -0.47
CA ILE A 84 0.85 5.48 -1.79
C ILE A 84 0.53 4.41 -2.84
N ILE A 85 0.68 3.11 -2.55
CA ILE A 85 0.27 2.03 -3.47
C ILE A 85 -1.21 2.16 -3.83
N TRP A 86 -2.09 2.32 -2.83
CA TRP A 86 -3.52 2.51 -3.06
C TRP A 86 -3.82 3.78 -3.86
N LEU A 87 -3.22 4.91 -3.47
CA LEU A 87 -3.42 6.20 -4.12
C LEU A 87 -2.97 6.16 -5.59
N SER A 88 -1.81 5.57 -5.86
CA SER A 88 -1.24 5.43 -7.20
C SER A 88 -2.15 4.59 -8.10
N TYR A 89 -2.65 3.46 -7.60
CA TYR A 89 -3.61 2.63 -8.32
C TYR A 89 -4.92 3.38 -8.62
N MET A 90 -5.50 4.07 -7.63
CA MET A 90 -6.74 4.82 -7.84
C MET A 90 -6.57 5.94 -8.87
N LEU A 91 -5.39 6.55 -8.92
CA LEU A 91 -5.05 7.59 -9.90
C LEU A 91 -4.71 7.02 -11.28
N SER A 92 -4.12 5.83 -11.37
CA SER A 92 -3.77 5.20 -12.66
C SER A 92 -5.00 4.82 -13.49
N LEU A 93 -6.17 4.68 -12.85
CA LEU A 93 -7.45 4.48 -13.50
C LEU A 93 -8.03 5.77 -14.13
N LYS A 94 -7.29 6.89 -14.06
CA LYS A 94 -7.67 8.18 -14.67
C LYS A 94 -6.74 8.56 -15.79
N LYS A 95 -7.28 9.30 -16.75
CA LYS A 95 -6.50 9.84 -17.86
C LYS A 95 -5.40 10.74 -17.31
N GLN A 96 -4.21 10.58 -17.86
CA GLN A 96 -3.08 11.42 -17.51
C GLN A 96 -3.25 12.84 -18.04
N VAL A 97 -2.86 13.81 -17.22
CA VAL A 97 -2.98 15.24 -17.53
C VAL A 97 -1.57 15.82 -17.68
N GLY A 98 -1.22 16.21 -18.91
CA GLY A 98 0.08 16.78 -19.24
C GLY A 98 1.24 15.79 -19.06
N ASN A 99 2.43 16.31 -18.78
CA ASN A 99 3.69 15.55 -18.78
C ASN A 99 4.05 14.93 -17.43
N LYS A 100 3.30 15.23 -16.36
CA LYS A 100 3.52 14.66 -15.03
C LYS A 100 2.77 13.35 -14.88
N THR A 101 3.28 12.44 -14.05
CA THR A 101 2.51 11.26 -13.65
C THR A 101 1.27 11.69 -12.87
N ASN A 102 0.21 10.87 -12.86
CA ASN A 102 -1.03 11.22 -12.15
C ASN A 102 -0.81 11.49 -10.67
N LEU A 103 0.12 10.76 -10.04
CA LEU A 103 0.46 10.97 -8.63
C LEU A 103 1.25 12.26 -8.42
N GLN A 104 2.19 12.61 -9.29
CA GLN A 104 2.88 13.90 -9.23
C GLN A 104 1.91 15.07 -9.37
N TYR A 105 1.02 15.00 -10.36
CA TYR A 105 -0.02 16.00 -10.57
C TYR A 105 -0.92 16.10 -9.33
N PHE A 106 -1.41 14.97 -8.82
CA PHE A 106 -2.24 14.93 -7.63
C PHE A 106 -1.54 15.52 -6.41
N TYR A 107 -0.27 15.18 -6.19
CA TYR A 107 0.51 15.69 -5.07
C TYR A 107 0.65 17.22 -5.14
N ASP A 108 1.00 17.77 -6.32
CA ASP A 108 1.20 19.21 -6.49
C ASP A 108 -0.10 20.01 -6.23
N ILE A 109 -1.24 19.48 -6.66
CA ILE A 109 -2.54 20.15 -6.55
C ILE A 109 -3.19 19.95 -5.17
N TYR A 110 -3.18 18.72 -4.64
CA TYR A 110 -3.97 18.36 -3.46
C TYR A 110 -3.17 18.17 -2.18
N ILE A 111 -1.87 17.87 -2.24
CA ILE A 111 -1.08 17.55 -1.04
C ILE A 111 -0.17 18.72 -0.66
N LYS A 112 0.62 19.22 -1.61
CA LYS A 112 1.75 20.13 -1.38
C LYS A 112 1.39 21.38 -0.57
N ASN A 113 0.25 22.00 -0.86
CA ASN A 113 -0.15 23.29 -0.30
C ASN A 113 -1.53 23.26 0.39
N HIS A 114 -2.19 22.10 0.48
CA HIS A 114 -3.56 22.04 0.98
C HIS A 114 -3.58 21.86 2.51
N GLU A 115 -4.31 22.72 3.22
CA GLU A 115 -4.31 22.78 4.69
C GLU A 115 -4.58 21.42 5.37
N LYS A 116 -5.44 20.58 4.79
CA LYS A 116 -5.74 19.25 5.34
C LYS A 116 -4.54 18.29 5.35
N TYR A 117 -3.55 18.52 4.50
CA TYR A 117 -2.32 17.74 4.47
C TYR A 117 -1.16 18.44 5.18
N THR A 118 -1.11 19.78 5.15
CA THR A 118 0.01 20.57 5.70
C THR A 118 -0.18 20.94 7.18
N ASN A 119 -1.40 20.90 7.71
CA ASN A 119 -1.64 21.21 9.12
C ASN A 119 -0.95 20.19 10.03
N SER A 120 -0.38 20.69 11.12
CA SER A 120 0.23 19.87 12.16
C SER A 120 -0.80 18.95 12.82
N ILE A 121 -0.44 17.69 12.95
CA ILE A 121 -1.16 16.64 13.65
C ILE A 121 -1.01 16.92 15.14
N THR A 122 -2.15 16.91 15.84
CA THR A 122 -2.19 17.34 17.25
C THR A 122 -1.43 16.35 18.15
N GLY A 123 -0.51 16.87 18.95
CA GLY A 123 0.23 16.09 19.96
C GLY A 123 1.42 15.31 19.43
N VAL A 124 1.77 15.50 18.15
CA VAL A 124 2.96 14.90 17.53
C VAL A 124 4.07 15.95 17.52
N ASP A 125 5.04 15.81 18.42
CA ASP A 125 6.17 16.73 18.58
C ASP A 125 7.37 16.38 17.66
N ALA A 126 7.11 15.58 16.63
CA ALA A 126 8.14 15.07 15.72
C ALA A 126 8.44 16.06 14.59
N TYR A 127 9.63 15.95 13.99
CA TYR A 127 10.05 16.69 12.79
C TYR A 127 9.07 16.50 11.60
N TYR A 128 8.33 15.38 11.57
CA TYR A 128 7.29 15.07 10.60
C TYR A 128 5.94 15.14 11.31
N ASN A 129 5.36 16.33 11.38
CA ASN A 129 4.14 16.56 12.13
C ASN A 129 2.91 16.76 11.23
N SER A 130 3.03 16.81 9.91
CA SER A 130 1.89 16.88 8.99
C SER A 130 1.80 15.64 8.10
N TYR A 131 0.65 15.40 7.48
CA TYR A 131 0.50 14.30 6.53
C TYR A 131 1.35 14.48 5.29
N LYS A 132 1.53 15.73 4.85
CA LYS A 132 2.46 16.05 3.78
C LYS A 132 3.88 15.61 4.14
N ASP A 133 4.34 15.89 5.37
CA ASP A 133 5.71 15.54 5.76
C ASP A 133 5.93 14.03 5.75
N LEU A 134 4.94 13.24 6.17
CA LEU A 134 4.98 11.78 6.07
C LEU A 134 5.12 11.30 4.62
N ILE A 135 4.36 11.91 3.70
CA ILE A 135 4.39 11.55 2.27
C ILE A 135 5.72 12.00 1.64
N ASP A 136 6.26 13.15 2.05
CA ASP A 136 7.52 13.70 1.54
C ASP A 136 8.72 12.84 1.89
N GLN A 137 8.68 12.10 3.00
CA GLN A 137 9.70 11.09 3.31
C GLN A 137 9.77 9.98 2.25
N LYS A 138 8.69 9.78 1.48
CA LYS A 138 8.59 8.79 0.41
C LYS A 138 8.55 9.46 -0.97
N LYS A 139 9.21 10.62 -1.12
CA LYS A 139 9.22 11.43 -2.35
C LYS A 139 9.61 10.65 -3.62
N ASN A 140 10.50 9.67 -3.50
CA ASN A 140 10.89 8.81 -4.62
C ASN A 140 9.70 8.02 -5.21
N LEU A 141 8.68 7.71 -4.39
CA LEU A 141 7.47 7.02 -4.84
C LEU A 141 6.47 7.96 -5.53
N ILE A 142 6.51 9.27 -5.24
CA ILE A 142 5.59 10.26 -5.83
C ILE A 142 5.82 10.36 -7.35
N SER A 143 7.07 10.28 -7.78
CA SER A 143 7.49 10.32 -9.19
C SER A 143 7.46 8.97 -9.89
N MET A 144 6.91 7.94 -9.26
CA MET A 144 6.84 6.61 -9.84
C MET A 144 6.00 6.61 -11.12
N ASP A 145 6.50 5.95 -12.17
CA ASP A 145 5.76 5.71 -13.40
C ASP A 145 4.54 4.81 -13.11
N MET A 146 3.41 5.02 -13.80
CA MET A 146 2.14 4.34 -13.50
C MET A 146 1.93 3.04 -14.30
N SER A 147 2.88 2.64 -15.14
CA SER A 147 2.64 1.57 -16.12
C SER A 147 2.45 0.16 -15.55
N ILE A 148 3.03 -0.14 -14.38
CA ILE A 148 2.89 -1.44 -13.69
C ILE A 148 2.22 -1.36 -12.33
N ILE A 149 1.64 -0.21 -11.99
CA ILE A 149 1.00 0.00 -10.69
C ILE A 149 -0.21 -0.91 -10.48
N SER A 150 -0.93 -1.26 -11.55
CA SER A 150 -2.04 -2.20 -11.48
C SER A 150 -1.56 -3.60 -11.06
N LYS A 151 -0.44 -4.07 -11.62
CA LYS A 151 0.18 -5.34 -11.23
C LYS A 151 0.68 -5.31 -9.78
N LEU A 152 1.34 -4.21 -9.37
CA LEU A 152 1.78 -4.03 -7.98
C LEU A 152 0.60 -4.05 -7.01
N TYR A 153 -0.47 -3.34 -7.35
CA TYR A 153 -1.67 -3.28 -6.53
C TYR A 153 -2.33 -4.65 -6.38
N ASP A 154 -2.36 -5.45 -7.45
CA ASP A 154 -2.86 -6.82 -7.40
C ASP A 154 -2.06 -7.70 -6.41
N VAL A 155 -0.72 -7.62 -6.45
CA VAL A 155 0.17 -8.31 -5.50
C VAL A 155 -0.13 -7.86 -4.07
N PHE A 156 -0.19 -6.55 -3.84
CA PHE A 156 -0.54 -5.95 -2.55
C PHE A 156 -1.90 -6.44 -2.02
N ILE A 157 -2.92 -6.52 -2.88
CA ILE A 157 -4.26 -7.00 -2.49
C ILE A 157 -4.22 -8.47 -2.10
N LYS A 158 -3.46 -9.33 -2.81
CA LYS A 158 -3.32 -10.75 -2.42
C LYS A 158 -2.68 -10.90 -1.04
N LEU A 159 -1.64 -10.14 -0.75
CA LEU A 159 -1.04 -10.10 0.59
C LEU A 159 -2.09 -9.70 1.65
N CYS A 160 -2.90 -8.69 1.35
CA CYS A 160 -3.95 -8.28 2.28
C CYS A 160 -5.03 -9.33 2.50
N MET A 161 -5.43 -10.06 1.47
CA MET A 161 -6.39 -11.16 1.63
C MET A 161 -5.84 -12.28 2.51
N MET A 162 -4.54 -12.58 2.43
CA MET A 162 -3.90 -13.53 3.36
C MET A 162 -4.09 -13.09 4.81
N HIS A 163 -3.80 -11.83 5.14
CA HIS A 163 -3.97 -11.31 6.50
C HIS A 163 -5.43 -11.29 6.98
N ILE A 164 -6.38 -11.03 6.08
CA ILE A 164 -7.81 -10.97 6.42
C ILE A 164 -8.38 -12.35 6.70
N GLU A 165 -8.04 -13.32 5.86
CA GLU A 165 -8.54 -14.69 5.97
C GLU A 165 -7.77 -15.52 7.00
N PHE A 166 -6.61 -15.04 7.44
CA PHE A 166 -5.89 -15.65 8.55
C PHE A 166 -6.69 -15.49 9.85
N ASP A 167 -6.93 -16.63 10.49
CA ASP A 167 -7.52 -16.76 11.80
C ASP A 167 -6.62 -17.66 12.65
N GLU A 168 -5.94 -17.07 13.62
CA GLU A 168 -4.99 -17.75 14.51
C GLU A 168 -5.65 -18.87 15.34
N ASN A 169 -6.96 -18.76 15.56
CA ASN A 169 -7.75 -19.69 16.38
C ASN A 169 -8.79 -20.46 15.55
N GLY A 170 -8.81 -20.25 14.23
CA GLY A 170 -9.87 -20.74 13.36
C GLY A 170 -9.68 -22.20 12.96
N PRO A 171 -10.77 -22.95 12.74
CA PRO A 171 -10.70 -24.34 12.27
C PRO A 171 -10.28 -24.47 10.80
N ASN A 172 -10.21 -23.37 10.05
CA ASN A 172 -10.06 -23.37 8.59
C ASN A 172 -8.75 -22.71 8.14
N CYS A 173 -7.64 -23.40 8.40
CA CYS A 173 -6.28 -22.96 8.13
C CYS A 173 -5.87 -22.92 6.63
N ASN A 174 -6.81 -23.17 5.70
CA ASN A 174 -6.45 -23.37 4.28
C ASN A 174 -6.68 -22.14 3.39
N LYS A 175 -7.60 -21.22 3.77
CA LYS A 175 -7.97 -20.10 2.89
C LYS A 175 -6.82 -19.13 2.61
N TYR A 176 -6.09 -18.75 3.66
CA TYR A 176 -4.93 -17.86 3.51
C TYR A 176 -3.83 -18.49 2.63
N LEU A 177 -3.72 -19.82 2.58
CA LEU A 177 -2.69 -20.53 1.81
C LEU A 177 -2.96 -20.45 0.29
N GLU A 178 -4.23 -20.48 -0.12
CA GLU A 178 -4.60 -20.24 -1.52
C GLU A 178 -4.23 -18.81 -1.95
N ASN A 179 -4.50 -17.82 -1.10
CA ASN A 179 -4.06 -16.45 -1.35
C ASN A 179 -2.53 -16.30 -1.31
N ALA A 180 -1.83 -17.08 -0.49
CA ALA A 180 -0.36 -17.11 -0.47
C ALA A 180 0.24 -17.66 -1.77
N LYS A 181 -0.38 -18.69 -2.38
CA LYS A 181 0.02 -19.21 -3.71
C LYS A 181 -0.15 -18.14 -4.78
N ARG A 182 -1.34 -17.53 -4.84
CA ARG A 182 -1.65 -16.44 -5.78
C ARG A 182 -0.77 -15.20 -5.58
N PHE A 183 -0.39 -14.91 -4.34
CA PHE A 183 0.54 -13.83 -4.03
C PHE A 183 1.91 -14.11 -4.67
N VAL A 184 2.49 -15.30 -4.43
CA VAL A 184 3.80 -15.68 -4.99
C VAL A 184 3.78 -15.68 -6.51
N GLU A 185 2.77 -16.30 -7.13
CA GLU A 185 2.62 -16.31 -8.59
C GLU A 185 2.63 -14.89 -9.20
N LYS A 186 1.81 -13.98 -8.65
CA LYS A 186 1.76 -12.60 -9.14
C LYS A 186 3.02 -11.81 -8.80
N TYR A 187 3.62 -12.07 -7.64
CA TYR A 187 4.86 -11.42 -7.23
C TYR A 187 5.98 -11.79 -8.20
N ASP A 188 6.17 -13.07 -8.47
CA ASP A 188 7.24 -13.58 -9.33
C ASP A 188 7.06 -13.12 -10.80
N GLU A 189 5.82 -13.06 -11.28
CA GLU A 189 5.51 -12.46 -12.59
C GLU A 189 5.92 -10.98 -12.63
N LEU A 190 5.54 -10.21 -11.60
CA LEU A 190 5.88 -8.79 -11.53
C LEU A 190 7.38 -8.57 -11.39
N ASN A 191 8.07 -9.37 -10.58
CA ASN A 191 9.50 -9.27 -10.30
C ASN A 191 10.38 -9.47 -11.55
N LYS A 192 9.84 -10.08 -12.61
CA LYS A 192 10.49 -10.25 -13.92
C LYS A 192 10.36 -9.03 -14.83
N ASP A 193 9.60 -8.01 -14.44
CA ASP A 193 9.39 -6.82 -15.25
C ASP A 193 10.66 -5.95 -15.32
N PRO A 194 11.15 -5.58 -16.52
CA PRO A 194 12.42 -4.87 -16.68
C PRO A 194 12.44 -3.46 -16.08
N ARG A 195 11.27 -2.89 -15.76
CA ARG A 195 11.16 -1.60 -15.07
C ARG A 195 11.54 -1.70 -13.58
N ILE A 196 11.59 -2.91 -13.03
CA ILE A 196 11.95 -3.17 -11.63
C ILE A 196 13.46 -3.36 -11.52
N THR A 197 14.18 -2.24 -11.62
CA THR A 197 15.61 -2.17 -11.30
C THR A 197 15.80 -1.92 -9.80
N GLU A 198 16.94 -2.30 -9.23
CA GLU A 198 17.27 -2.12 -7.80
C GLU A 198 17.04 -0.69 -7.27
N ASN A 199 17.34 0.32 -8.10
CA ASN A 199 17.15 1.73 -7.73
C ASN A 199 15.73 2.26 -8.00
N SER A 200 14.81 1.43 -8.50
CA SER A 200 13.47 1.88 -8.88
C SER A 200 12.54 1.99 -7.66
N PRO A 201 11.57 2.92 -7.69
CA PRO A 201 10.50 2.97 -6.68
C PRO A 201 9.74 1.64 -6.54
N TYR A 202 9.56 0.92 -7.64
CA TYR A 202 8.90 -0.38 -7.64
C TYR A 202 9.68 -1.44 -6.87
N TYR A 203 11.01 -1.52 -7.05
CA TYR A 203 11.84 -2.46 -6.31
C TYR A 203 11.70 -2.25 -4.79
N LYS A 204 11.71 -0.99 -4.34
CA LYS A 204 11.47 -0.65 -2.93
C LYS A 204 10.11 -1.18 -2.44
N LEU A 205 9.04 -0.92 -3.19
CA LEU A 205 7.69 -1.38 -2.82
C LEU A 205 7.58 -2.92 -2.83
N LEU A 206 8.18 -3.59 -3.82
CA LEU A 206 8.24 -5.06 -3.87
C LEU A 206 9.04 -5.63 -2.69
N SER A 207 10.14 -4.99 -2.29
CA SER A 207 10.91 -5.39 -1.13
C SER A 207 10.08 -5.27 0.15
N THR A 208 9.32 -4.18 0.32
CA THR A 208 8.37 -4.01 1.44
C THR A 208 7.34 -5.16 1.45
N LEU A 209 6.69 -5.45 0.32
CA LEU A 209 5.70 -6.53 0.24
C LEU A 209 6.31 -7.92 0.48
N SER A 210 7.54 -8.18 0.01
CA SER A 210 8.26 -9.42 0.27
C SER A 210 8.58 -9.58 1.76
N ASN A 211 9.10 -8.53 2.41
CA ASN A 211 9.40 -8.55 3.83
C ASN A 211 8.13 -8.80 4.67
N ASP A 212 7.02 -8.19 4.28
CA ASP A 212 5.73 -8.43 4.92
C ASP A 212 5.22 -9.86 4.75
N TYR A 213 5.39 -10.43 3.56
CA TYR A 213 5.07 -11.83 3.29
C TYR A 213 5.91 -12.78 4.16
N ASP A 214 7.22 -12.54 4.27
CA ASP A 214 8.10 -13.32 5.15
C ASP A 214 7.73 -13.18 6.62
N ASN A 215 7.34 -11.98 7.05
CA ASN A 215 6.84 -11.75 8.40
C ASN A 215 5.52 -12.49 8.65
N PHE A 216 4.61 -12.52 7.67
CA PHE A 216 3.39 -13.32 7.74
C PHE A 216 3.71 -14.81 7.86
N LYS A 217 4.63 -15.34 7.05
CA LYS A 217 5.08 -16.75 7.12
C LYS A 217 5.61 -17.11 8.51
N LYS A 218 6.45 -16.26 9.10
CA LYS A 218 6.96 -16.44 10.47
C LYS A 218 5.81 -16.51 11.47
N LYS A 219 4.91 -15.53 11.42
CA LYS A 219 3.73 -15.48 12.30
C LYS A 219 2.85 -16.73 12.17
N CYS A 220 2.65 -17.24 10.95
CA CYS A 220 1.91 -18.47 10.73
C CYS A 220 2.63 -19.70 11.29
N SER A 221 3.96 -19.73 11.27
CA SER A 221 4.77 -20.83 11.81
C SER A 221 4.58 -21.02 13.31
N ASP A 222 4.28 -19.93 14.03
CA ASP A 222 3.99 -19.95 15.47
C ASP A 222 2.51 -20.29 15.79
N SER A 223 1.69 -20.52 14.76
CA SER A 223 0.24 -20.72 14.93
C SER A 223 -0.15 -22.20 14.89
N LYS A 224 -1.30 -22.53 15.49
CA LYS A 224 -1.92 -23.88 15.42
C LYS A 224 -2.29 -24.29 13.99
N CYS A 225 -2.30 -23.34 13.07
CA CYS A 225 -2.63 -23.52 11.67
C CYS A 225 -1.43 -23.89 10.78
N PHE A 226 -0.24 -24.07 11.36
CA PHE A 226 0.93 -24.46 10.58
C PHE A 226 0.90 -25.96 10.27
N ASN A 227 0.76 -26.29 8.99
CA ASN A 227 1.08 -27.61 8.48
C ASN A 227 2.42 -27.52 7.74
N SER A 228 3.36 -28.42 8.04
CA SER A 228 4.76 -28.35 7.54
C SER A 228 4.89 -28.55 6.02
N SER A 229 3.81 -28.83 5.30
CA SER A 229 3.77 -28.92 3.84
C SER A 229 3.58 -27.55 3.18
N SER A 230 4.71 -26.99 2.73
CA SER A 230 4.91 -26.00 1.64
C SER A 230 4.09 -24.70 1.67
N PHE A 231 4.46 -23.77 2.57
CA PHE A 231 4.24 -22.35 2.26
C PHE A 231 4.99 -21.99 0.97
N PRO A 232 4.34 -21.31 0.00
CA PRO A 232 5.02 -20.83 -1.18
C PRO A 232 6.23 -19.96 -0.84
N THR A 233 7.20 -19.93 -1.74
CA THR A 233 8.40 -19.11 -1.60
C THR A 233 8.54 -18.28 -2.86
N ILE A 234 8.86 -17.00 -2.67
CA ILE A 234 9.10 -16.05 -3.74
C ILE A 234 10.40 -16.41 -4.47
N GLU A 235 10.38 -16.38 -5.80
CA GLU A 235 11.60 -16.49 -6.61
C GLU A 235 12.43 -15.20 -6.46
N LYS A 236 13.64 -15.32 -5.89
CA LYS A 236 14.60 -14.22 -5.94
C LYS A 236 15.13 -14.10 -7.36
N ALA A 237 15.01 -12.92 -7.97
CA ALA A 237 15.56 -12.68 -9.29
C ALA A 237 17.09 -12.91 -9.28
N PRO A 238 17.65 -13.58 -10.30
CA PRO A 238 19.07 -13.93 -10.37
C PRO A 238 20.01 -12.71 -10.28
N ASN A 239 19.54 -11.53 -10.69
CA ASN A 239 20.34 -10.31 -10.76
C ASN A 239 20.59 -9.63 -9.39
N SER A 240 20.00 -10.14 -8.30
CA SER A 240 20.19 -9.58 -6.95
C SER A 240 21.46 -10.08 -6.23
N VAL A 241 22.13 -11.10 -6.79
CA VAL A 241 23.27 -11.77 -6.13
C VAL A 241 24.63 -11.20 -6.57
N GLU A 242 24.69 -10.49 -7.70
CA GLU A 242 25.98 -10.11 -8.29
C GLU A 242 26.59 -8.83 -7.67
N SER A 243 25.79 -7.99 -7.01
CA SER A 243 26.28 -6.72 -6.42
C SER A 243 26.77 -6.82 -4.97
N ILE A 244 26.59 -7.97 -4.28
CA ILE A 244 26.96 -8.10 -2.85
C ILE A 244 28.45 -8.45 -2.67
N LYS A 245 29.16 -8.91 -3.71
CA LYS A 245 30.55 -9.37 -3.60
C LYS A 245 31.64 -8.31 -3.82
N GLN A 246 31.31 -7.04 -4.07
CA GLN A 246 32.32 -6.03 -4.46
C GLN A 246 32.48 -4.82 -3.53
N PHE A 247 31.89 -4.82 -2.34
CA PHE A 247 32.13 -3.74 -1.37
C PHE A 247 32.50 -4.26 0.03
N SER A 248 33.58 -5.03 0.09
CA SER A 248 34.38 -5.15 1.31
C SER A 248 35.83 -5.44 0.93
N GLU A 249 36.71 -4.53 1.36
CA GLU A 249 38.19 -4.56 1.31
C GLU A 249 38.88 -3.77 0.17
N GLN A 250 39.15 -2.49 0.45
CA GLN A 250 40.51 -1.97 0.33
C GLN A 250 40.90 -1.31 1.66
N PRO A 251 42.16 -1.48 2.10
CA PRO A 251 43.08 -0.34 1.98
C PRO A 251 44.49 -0.67 1.45
N SER A 252 44.94 0.24 0.59
CA SER A 252 46.30 0.77 0.33
C SER A 252 47.60 0.04 0.76
N ALA A 253 48.41 -0.27 -0.28
CA ALA A 253 49.80 0.17 -0.54
C ALA A 253 51.05 -0.65 -0.11
N GLN A 254 51.96 -0.73 -1.09
CA GLN A 254 53.41 -1.01 -1.14
C GLN A 254 53.93 -2.47 -1.22
N GLY A 255 54.66 -2.76 -2.31
CA GLY A 255 55.64 -3.87 -2.37
C GLY A 255 55.86 -4.57 -3.72
N SER A 256 56.73 -4.00 -4.57
CA SER A 256 57.77 -4.66 -5.41
C SER A 256 57.65 -6.14 -5.86
N ALA A 257 57.77 -6.30 -7.19
CA ALA A 257 58.52 -7.32 -7.97
C ALA A 257 57.93 -8.72 -8.32
N HIS A 258 57.88 -8.93 -9.65
CA HIS A 258 58.20 -10.10 -10.47
C HIS A 258 57.33 -11.39 -10.52
N SER A 259 57.25 -11.89 -11.78
CA SER A 259 56.90 -13.23 -12.30
C SER A 259 55.41 -13.58 -12.40
N SER A 260 54.78 -13.78 -13.57
CA SER A 260 54.99 -14.66 -14.76
C SER A 260 54.23 -16.00 -14.66
N GLY A 261 53.34 -16.25 -15.64
CA GLY A 261 52.72 -17.55 -15.94
C GLY A 261 51.45 -17.84 -15.12
N GLN A 262 50.38 -18.47 -15.61
CA GLN A 262 50.10 -19.15 -16.88
C GLN A 262 48.59 -19.17 -17.13
N ILE A 263 48.26 -19.28 -18.41
CA ILE A 263 46.95 -19.59 -18.98
C ILE A 263 46.56 -21.03 -18.64
N SER A 264 45.28 -21.27 -18.36
CA SER A 264 44.64 -22.55 -18.71
C SER A 264 43.15 -22.33 -19.00
N GLU A 265 42.84 -22.40 -20.28
CA GLU A 265 41.51 -22.60 -20.87
C GLU A 265 40.91 -23.94 -20.41
N GLN A 266 39.58 -24.01 -20.30
CA GLN A 266 38.85 -25.18 -20.79
C GLN A 266 37.38 -24.85 -21.11
N ASN A 267 37.12 -24.79 -22.41
CA ASN A 267 35.99 -25.30 -23.19
C ASN A 267 34.56 -25.33 -22.62
N GLY A 268 33.65 -24.76 -23.42
CA GLY A 268 32.23 -25.05 -23.40
C GLY A 268 31.79 -26.14 -24.40
N GLN A 269 30.53 -26.56 -24.26
CA GLN A 269 29.61 -27.13 -25.27
C GLN A 269 28.26 -27.34 -24.54
N SER A 270 27.23 -26.54 -24.79
CA SER A 270 26.18 -26.69 -25.83
C SER A 270 25.36 -27.97 -25.75
N SER A 271 24.04 -27.86 -25.47
CA SER A 271 22.99 -28.49 -26.29
C SER A 271 21.59 -27.98 -25.92
N GLU A 272 20.94 -27.33 -26.89
CA GLU A 272 19.49 -27.20 -27.04
C GLU A 272 18.88 -28.54 -27.50
N LEU A 273 17.64 -28.88 -27.07
CA LEU A 273 16.52 -29.28 -27.95
C LEU A 273 15.23 -29.68 -27.16
N ILE A 274 14.17 -28.89 -27.38
CA ILE A 274 12.75 -29.21 -27.70
C ILE A 274 12.04 -30.40 -27.01
N SER A 275 10.90 -30.12 -26.36
CA SER A 275 9.64 -30.86 -26.63
C SER A 275 8.39 -30.08 -26.18
N ALA A 276 7.57 -29.72 -27.16
CA ALA A 276 6.21 -29.25 -26.98
C ALA A 276 5.25 -30.44 -27.12
N GLN A 277 4.26 -30.55 -26.24
CA GLN A 277 3.01 -31.26 -26.55
C GLN A 277 1.83 -30.68 -25.76
N ALA A 278 0.75 -30.47 -26.51
CA ALA A 278 -0.48 -29.82 -26.12
C ALA A 278 -1.37 -30.70 -25.22
N SER A 279 -2.21 -30.05 -24.42
CA SER A 279 -3.54 -30.59 -24.11
C SER A 279 -4.55 -29.45 -24.02
N GLU A 280 -5.37 -29.37 -25.05
CA GLU A 280 -6.58 -28.58 -25.16
C GLU A 280 -7.72 -29.31 -24.45
N VAL A 281 -8.27 -28.75 -23.37
CA VAL A 281 -9.60 -29.12 -22.82
C VAL A 281 -10.30 -27.88 -22.26
N THR A 282 -11.27 -27.40 -23.04
CA THR A 282 -12.65 -27.09 -22.65
C THR A 282 -12.93 -26.11 -21.49
N SER A 283 -13.29 -24.90 -21.93
CA SER A 283 -14.48 -24.11 -21.55
C SER A 283 -14.72 -23.73 -20.07
N SER A 284 -14.66 -22.41 -19.86
CA SER A 284 -15.70 -21.57 -19.24
C SER A 284 -16.44 -22.13 -18.01
N ASN A 285 -16.04 -21.63 -16.83
CA ASN A 285 -16.96 -21.20 -15.75
C ASN A 285 -16.16 -20.49 -14.65
N SER A 286 -16.08 -19.14 -14.67
CA SER A 286 -15.58 -18.37 -13.50
C SER A 286 -16.05 -16.90 -13.48
N SER A 287 -17.23 -16.61 -14.05
CA SER A 287 -17.80 -15.25 -14.01
C SER A 287 -18.78 -15.05 -12.84
N ILE A 288 -19.41 -16.12 -12.35
CA ILE A 288 -20.52 -16.04 -11.40
C ILE A 288 -20.05 -16.18 -9.94
N GLU A 289 -19.01 -16.97 -9.65
CA GLU A 289 -18.53 -17.19 -8.27
C GLU A 289 -17.85 -15.95 -7.64
N ASN A 290 -17.23 -15.08 -8.45
CA ASN A 290 -16.62 -13.83 -7.97
C ASN A 290 -17.63 -12.76 -7.55
N LYS A 291 -18.89 -12.84 -8.02
CA LYS A 291 -19.95 -11.90 -7.63
C LYS A 291 -20.51 -12.21 -6.23
N LEU A 292 -20.59 -13.47 -5.84
CA LEU A 292 -21.14 -13.87 -4.53
C LEU A 292 -20.20 -13.49 -3.37
N PHE A 293 -18.89 -13.65 -3.56
CA PHE A 293 -17.87 -13.24 -2.57
C PHE A 293 -17.85 -11.73 -2.34
N THR A 294 -18.07 -10.93 -3.39
CA THR A 294 -18.13 -9.48 -3.29
C THR A 294 -19.29 -9.04 -2.37
N VAL A 295 -20.44 -9.72 -2.43
CA VAL A 295 -21.63 -9.35 -1.63
C VAL A 295 -21.48 -9.75 -0.16
N LEU A 296 -20.95 -10.95 0.16
CA LEU A 296 -20.72 -11.33 1.57
C LEU A 296 -19.61 -10.50 2.24
N SER A 297 -18.57 -10.12 1.48
CA SER A 297 -17.50 -9.26 2.00
C SER A 297 -17.97 -7.84 2.35
N VAL A 298 -19.03 -7.34 1.70
CA VAL A 298 -19.59 -6.01 1.97
C VAL A 298 -20.24 -5.95 3.36
N PHE A 299 -20.96 -7.00 3.79
CA PHE A 299 -21.58 -7.03 5.11
C PHE A 299 -20.56 -7.10 6.26
N GLY A 300 -19.47 -7.85 6.07
CA GLY A 300 -18.35 -7.87 7.02
C GLY A 300 -17.64 -6.52 7.14
N ALA A 301 -17.43 -5.84 6.01
CA ALA A 301 -16.85 -4.49 5.99
C ALA A 301 -17.76 -3.46 6.69
N ILE A 302 -19.08 -3.52 6.46
CA ILE A 302 -20.06 -2.63 7.12
C ILE A 302 -20.05 -2.82 8.65
N ALA A 303 -20.04 -4.06 9.14
CA ALA A 303 -20.02 -4.33 10.59
C ALA A 303 -18.71 -3.86 11.25
N PHE A 304 -17.56 -4.12 10.62
CA PHE A 304 -16.25 -3.66 11.09
C PHE A 304 -16.17 -2.12 11.13
N LEU A 305 -16.74 -1.46 10.11
CA LEU A 305 -16.83 -0.01 10.02
C LEU A 305 -17.80 0.60 11.02
N LEU A 306 -18.94 -0.02 11.31
CA LEU A 306 -19.85 0.46 12.36
C LEU A 306 -19.15 0.42 13.72
N GLY A 307 -18.38 -0.63 14.02
CA GLY A 307 -17.59 -0.71 15.24
C GLY A 307 -16.50 0.38 15.35
N ILE A 308 -15.79 0.66 14.27
CA ILE A 308 -14.77 1.71 14.20
C ILE A 308 -15.44 3.09 14.23
N SER A 309 -16.31 3.41 13.28
CA SER A 309 -16.99 4.70 13.17
C SER A 309 -17.80 5.06 14.42
N TYR A 310 -18.40 4.10 15.13
CA TYR A 310 -19.08 4.36 16.41
C TYR A 310 -18.10 4.88 17.47
N LYS A 311 -16.94 4.23 17.61
CA LYS A 311 -15.89 4.64 18.56
C LYS A 311 -15.25 5.99 18.18
N TYR A 312 -14.99 6.22 16.89
CA TYR A 312 -14.38 7.46 16.40
C TYR A 312 -15.36 8.64 16.31
N SER A 313 -16.65 8.40 16.03
CA SER A 313 -17.70 9.43 16.03
C SER A 313 -17.91 9.99 17.44
N LEU A 314 -18.07 9.11 18.43
CA LEU A 314 -18.28 9.54 19.82
C LEU A 314 -17.09 10.36 20.37
N PHE A 315 -15.86 10.05 19.94
CA PHE A 315 -14.65 10.74 20.39
C PHE A 315 -14.32 12.00 19.56
N GLY A 316 -14.52 11.96 18.24
CA GLY A 316 -14.22 13.05 17.31
C GLY A 316 -15.21 14.22 17.40
N PHE A 317 -16.50 13.96 17.61
CA PHE A 317 -17.51 15.02 17.78
C PHE A 317 -17.28 15.84 19.06
N ARG A 318 -16.91 15.18 20.17
CA ARG A 318 -16.62 15.87 21.44
C ARG A 318 -15.44 16.84 21.31
N LYS A 319 -14.36 16.42 20.63
CA LYS A 319 -13.15 17.25 20.49
C LYS A 319 -13.32 18.41 19.50
N ARG A 320 -14.08 18.21 18.40
CA ARG A 320 -14.42 19.30 17.45
C ARG A 320 -15.36 20.34 18.07
N ALA A 321 -16.36 19.92 18.85
CA ALA A 321 -17.26 20.83 19.55
C ALA A 321 -16.52 21.71 20.58
N GLN A 322 -15.58 21.14 21.35
CA GLN A 322 -14.74 21.90 22.27
C GLN A 322 -13.84 22.92 21.55
N LYS A 323 -13.26 22.55 20.39
CA LYS A 323 -12.41 23.45 19.60
C LYS A 323 -13.20 24.62 18.99
N GLN A 324 -14.43 24.39 18.54
CA GLN A 324 -15.33 25.46 18.08
C GLN A 324 -15.76 26.38 19.24
N TYR A 325 -16.12 25.80 20.39
CA TYR A 325 -16.45 26.57 21.59
C TYR A 325 -15.31 27.49 22.03
N LEU A 326 -14.06 27.00 22.04
CA LEU A 326 -12.89 27.80 22.39
C LEU A 326 -12.62 28.93 21.38
N ARG A 327 -12.82 28.68 20.06
CA ARG A 327 -12.69 29.72 19.02
C ARG A 327 -13.72 30.84 19.19
N GLU A 328 -14.98 30.50 19.46
CA GLU A 328 -16.04 31.50 19.71
C GLU A 328 -15.77 32.29 20.99
N LYS A 329 -15.25 31.64 22.04
CA LYS A 329 -14.88 32.32 23.29
C LYS A 329 -13.75 33.33 23.08
N ILE A 330 -12.72 32.98 22.32
CA ILE A 330 -11.62 33.90 21.96
C ILE A 330 -12.14 35.07 21.09
N LYS A 331 -13.02 34.80 20.14
CA LYS A 331 -13.63 35.82 19.27
C LYS A 331 -14.46 36.83 20.09
N ASN A 332 -15.23 36.35 21.07
CA ASN A 332 -16.01 37.20 21.97
C ASN A 332 -15.13 38.05 22.90
N ILE A 333 -14.02 37.50 23.41
CA ILE A 333 -13.05 38.26 24.20
C ILE A 333 -12.41 39.37 23.34
N LYS A 334 -11.98 39.05 22.12
CA LYS A 334 -11.39 40.03 21.19
C LYS A 334 -12.38 41.15 20.84
N LYS A 335 -13.67 40.84 20.71
CA LYS A 335 -14.73 41.83 20.48
C LYS A 335 -14.94 42.78 21.66
N ARG A 336 -14.73 42.31 22.90
CA ARG A 336 -14.82 43.12 24.14
C ARG A 336 -13.59 43.97 24.42
N MET A 337 -12.44 43.68 23.82
CA MET A 337 -11.22 44.47 23.98
C MET A 337 -11.12 45.63 22.98
N ASN A 338 -11.87 45.54 21.87
CA ASN A 338 -11.90 46.56 20.82
C ASN A 338 -13.03 47.58 21.00
N HIS A 339 -13.70 47.54 22.14
CA HIS A 339 -14.82 48.40 22.51
C HIS A 339 -14.57 48.92 23.92
#